data_AF-A0A9E0I6E4-F1
#
_entry.id   AF-A0A9E0I6E4-F1
#
_cell.length_a   1.000
_cell.length_b   1.000
_cell.length_c   1.000
_cell.angle_alpha   90.00
_cell.angle_beta   90.00
_cell.angle_gamma   90.00
#
_symmetry.space_group_name_H-M   'P 1'
#
loop_
_entity.id
_entity.type
_entity.pdbx_description
1 polymer ?
#
loop_
_entity_poly.entity_id
_entity_poly.type
_entity_poly.pdbx_seq_one_letter_code
_entity_poly.pdbx_strand_id
1 'polypeptide(L)'
;MSTMNISLPDALKSYVDEQVSERGYGTSSEYVRELIRKDRDRQQLRGLLLAGAASAAAEPVTASYFDGLRNRVRQDPPKGSSE
;
A
#
# COMPACT_ATOMS: atom_id res chain seq x y z
N MET A 1 14.67 -17.53 -9.32
CA MET A 1 14.78 -16.66 -8.12
C MET A 1 16.24 -16.29 -7.95
N SER A 2 16.54 -15.01 -7.74
CA SER A 2 17.89 -14.59 -7.36
C SER A 2 18.06 -14.71 -5.84
N THR A 3 19.20 -15.23 -5.41
CA THR A 3 19.55 -15.37 -3.98
C THR A 3 20.19 -14.10 -3.46
N MET A 4 19.84 -13.69 -2.24
CA MET A 4 20.46 -12.57 -1.53
C MET A 4 20.94 -13.06 -0.16
N ASN A 5 22.23 -12.87 0.13
CA ASN A 5 22.83 -13.23 1.41
C ASN A 5 22.88 -11.99 2.30
N ILE A 6 22.44 -12.13 3.56
CA ILE A 6 22.39 -11.04 4.53
C ILE A 6 22.99 -11.56 5.84
N SER A 7 24.01 -10.87 6.35
CA SER A 7 24.55 -11.13 7.70
C SER A 7 23.82 -10.26 8.71
N LEU A 8 23.35 -10.88 9.79
CA LEU A 8 22.64 -10.21 10.88
C LEU A 8 23.42 -10.42 12.19
N PRO A 9 23.52 -9.40 13.07
CA PRO A 9 23.90 -9.61 14.46
C PRO A 9 22.94 -10.57 15.16
N ASP A 10 23.42 -11.29 16.16
CA ASP A 10 22.65 -12.32 16.88
C ASP A 10 21.29 -11.80 17.38
N ALA A 11 21.24 -10.58 17.90
CA ALA A 11 20.00 -9.97 18.37
C ALA A 11 18.94 -9.83 17.25
N LEU A 12 19.35 -9.44 16.04
CA LEU A 12 18.43 -9.33 14.91
C LEU A 12 18.03 -10.71 14.37
N LYS A 13 18.95 -11.69 14.41
CA LYS A 13 18.62 -13.06 14.04
C LYS A 13 17.55 -13.63 14.97
N SER A 14 17.74 -13.52 16.30
CA SER A 14 16.77 -14.00 17.29
C SER A 14 15.40 -13.34 17.13
N TYR A 15 15.38 -12.04 16.87
CA TYR A 15 14.13 -11.33 16.58
C TYR A 15 13.44 -11.88 15.33
N VAL A 16 14.17 -12.12 14.24
CA VAL A 16 13.60 -12.72 13.03
C VAL A 16 13.04 -14.12 13.31
N ASP A 17 13.76 -14.95 14.07
CA ASP A 17 13.32 -16.30 14.41
C ASP A 17 12.01 -16.29 15.24
N GLU A 18 11.88 -15.35 16.18
CA GLU A 18 10.64 -15.12 16.94
C GLU A 18 9.48 -14.68 16.03
N GLN A 19 9.73 -13.75 15.10
CA GLN A 19 8.68 -13.34 14.16
C GLN A 19 8.23 -14.48 13.24
N VAL A 20 9.15 -15.39 12.88
CA VAL A 20 8.83 -16.58 12.10
C VAL A 20 7.95 -17.54 12.90
N SER A 21 8.28 -17.80 14.16
CA SER A 21 7.51 -18.72 15.02
C SER A 21 6.13 -18.17 15.40
N GLU A 22 6.04 -16.89 15.75
CA GLU A 22 4.81 -16.28 16.25
C GLU A 22 3.80 -15.96 15.14
N ARG A 23 4.29 -15.53 13.97
CA ARG A 23 3.43 -15.02 12.88
C ARG A 23 3.20 -16.03 11.77
N GLY A 24 3.67 -17.26 11.96
CA GLY A 24 3.43 -18.38 11.04
C GLY A 24 4.18 -18.27 9.70
N TYR A 25 5.31 -17.55 9.65
CA TYR A 25 6.15 -17.58 8.46
C TYR A 25 6.87 -18.93 8.37
N GLY A 26 7.06 -19.46 7.16
CA GLY A 26 7.76 -20.72 6.95
C GLY A 26 9.28 -20.60 7.00
N THR A 27 9.83 -19.40 6.72
CA THR A 27 11.29 -19.14 6.74
C THR A 27 11.63 -17.69 7.08
N SER A 28 12.85 -17.44 7.56
CA SER A 28 13.40 -16.09 7.76
C SER A 28 13.38 -15.27 6.45
N SER A 29 13.65 -15.90 5.31
CA SER A 29 13.59 -15.24 3.99
C SER A 29 12.18 -14.80 3.62
N GLU A 30 11.16 -15.53 4.07
CA GLU A 30 9.77 -15.12 3.86
C GLU A 30 9.42 -13.88 4.68
N TYR A 31 9.79 -13.87 5.96
CA TYR A 31 9.62 -12.69 6.80
C TYR A 31 10.31 -11.46 6.21
N VAL A 32 11.56 -11.59 5.76
CA VAL A 32 12.31 -10.48 5.14
C VAL A 32 11.63 -10.00 3.84
N ARG A 33 11.12 -10.90 3.00
CA ARG A 33 10.38 -10.51 1.79
C ARG A 33 9.12 -9.71 2.13
N GLU A 34 8.40 -10.10 3.18
CA GLU A 34 7.24 -9.36 3.66
C GLU A 34 7.61 -7.97 4.21
N LEU A 35 8.71 -7.87 4.95
CA LEU A 35 9.21 -6.56 5.39
C LEU A 35 9.54 -5.64 4.21
N ILE A 36 10.18 -6.15 3.17
CA ILE A 36 10.51 -5.38 1.96
C ILE A 36 9.24 -4.90 1.26
N ARG A 37 8.21 -5.75 1.13
CA ARG A 37 6.92 -5.36 0.55
C ARG A 37 6.26 -4.25 1.36
N LYS A 38 6.20 -4.41 2.69
CA LYS A 38 5.64 -3.40 3.59
C LYS A 38 6.40 -2.08 3.54
N ASP A 39 7.73 -2.10 3.44
CA ASP A 39 8.51 -0.87 3.26
C ASP A 39 8.18 -0.20 1.92
N ARG A 40 8.15 -0.96 0.82
CA ARG A 40 7.77 -0.43 -0.49
C ARG A 40 6.38 0.22 -0.46
N ASP A 41 5.40 -0.41 0.17
CA ASP A 41 4.03 0.12 0.28
C ASP A 41 4.00 1.41 1.13
N ARG A 42 4.78 1.46 2.21
CA ARG A 42 4.93 2.66 3.04
C ARG A 42 5.58 3.81 2.25
N GLN A 43 6.62 3.53 1.46
CA GLN A 43 7.26 4.54 0.63
C GLN A 43 6.30 5.04 -0.47
N GLN A 44 5.53 4.15 -1.08
CA GLN A 44 4.51 4.50 -2.07
C GLN A 44 3.44 5.41 -1.46
N LEU A 45 2.88 5.04 -0.30
CA LEU A 45 1.90 5.86 0.41
C LEU A 45 2.48 7.24 0.78
N ARG A 46 3.71 7.27 1.30
CA ARG A 46 4.41 8.53 1.61
C ARG A 46 4.53 9.42 0.38
N GLY A 47 4.89 8.86 -0.77
CA GLY A 47 4.96 9.58 -2.04
C GLY A 47 3.61 10.21 -2.42
N LEU A 48 2.52 9.46 -2.31
CA LEU A 48 1.16 9.96 -2.59
C LEU A 48 0.75 11.10 -1.65
N LEU A 49 1.05 10.97 -0.35
CA LEU A 49 0.75 12.02 0.63
C LEU A 49 1.52 13.31 0.34
N LEU A 50 2.81 13.20 -0.01
CA LEU A 50 3.63 14.36 -0.38
C LEU A 50 3.14 15.01 -1.68
N ALA A 51 2.76 14.21 -2.68
CA ALA A 51 2.19 14.71 -3.91
C ALA A 51 0.85 15.45 -3.66
N GLY A 52 -0.01 14.90 -2.79
CA GLY A 52 -1.24 15.56 -2.36
C GLY A 52 -0.97 16.86 -1.61
N ALA A 53 -0.01 16.88 -0.69
CA ALA A 53 0.36 18.09 0.07
C ALA A 53 0.97 19.19 -0.83
N ALA A 54 1.65 18.81 -1.91
CA ALA A 54 2.20 19.74 -2.90
C ALA A 54 1.18 20.17 -3.96
N SER A 55 -0.01 19.56 -3.99
CA SER A 55 -1.05 19.91 -4.96
C SER A 55 -1.76 21.22 -4.57
N ALA A 56 -2.44 21.84 -5.53
CA ALA A 56 -3.27 23.01 -5.25
C ALA A 56 -4.38 22.66 -4.25
N ALA A 57 -4.70 23.59 -3.35
CA ALA A 57 -5.79 23.41 -2.40
C ALA A 57 -7.09 23.14 -3.17
N ALA A 58 -7.74 22.04 -2.84
CA ALA A 58 -9.05 21.72 -3.39
C ALA A 58 -10.13 22.54 -2.68
N GLU A 59 -11.21 22.84 -3.40
CA GLU A 59 -12.42 23.36 -2.79
C GLU A 59 -12.99 22.38 -1.75
N PRO A 60 -13.70 22.87 -0.72
CA PRO A 60 -14.35 22.02 0.27
C PRO A 60 -15.25 20.98 -0.40
N VAL A 61 -15.10 19.73 0.00
CA VAL A 61 -15.96 18.64 -0.47
C VAL A 61 -17.32 18.75 0.24
N THR A 62 -18.34 19.11 -0.53
CA THR A 62 -19.72 19.31 -0.03
C THR A 62 -20.69 18.25 -0.55
N ALA A 63 -21.94 18.27 -0.07
CA ALA A 63 -22.99 17.41 -0.62
C ALA A 63 -23.23 17.65 -2.12
N SER A 64 -23.22 18.92 -2.57
CA SER A 64 -23.43 19.27 -3.98
C SER A 64 -22.31 18.77 -4.89
N TYR A 65 -21.07 18.71 -4.38
CA TYR A 65 -19.96 18.07 -5.08
C TYR A 65 -20.27 16.59 -5.39
N PHE A 66 -20.76 15.83 -4.41
CA PHE A 66 -21.14 14.43 -4.62
C PHE A 66 -22.37 14.27 -5.51
N ASP A 67 -23.36 15.14 -5.40
CA ASP A 67 -24.54 15.11 -6.28
C ASP A 67 -24.15 15.37 -7.74
N GLY A 68 -23.23 16.31 -7.98
CA GLY A 68 -22.65 16.54 -9.30
C GLY A 68 -21.93 15.30 -9.85
N LEU A 69 -21.14 14.60 -9.02
CA LEU A 69 -20.47 13.35 -9.41
C LEU A 69 -21.48 12.25 -9.78
N ARG A 70 -22.52 12.04 -8.96
CA ARG A 70 -23.56 11.03 -9.24
C ARG A 70 -24.34 11.34 -10.50
N ASN A 71 -24.67 12.62 -10.72
CA ASN A 71 -25.38 13.05 -11.92
C ASN A 71 -24.52 12.81 -13.17
N ARG A 72 -23.20 13.05 -13.09
CA ARG A 72 -22.28 12.77 -14.20
C ARG A 72 -22.27 11.29 -14.58
N VAL A 73 -22.17 10.39 -13.59
CA VAL A 73 -22.21 8.93 -13.83
C VAL A 73 -23.54 8.48 -14.44
N ARG A 74 -24.65 9.10 -14.02
CA ARG A 74 -25.99 8.81 -14.59
C ARG A 74 -26.17 9.31 -16.02
N GLN A 75 -25.50 10.40 -16.38
CA GLN A 75 -25.57 11.00 -17.71
C GLN A 75 -24.65 10.32 -18.72
N ASP A 76 -23.52 9.76 -18.26
CA ASP A 76 -22.57 9.01 -19.09
C ASP A 76 -22.32 7.63 -18.44
N PRO A 77 -23.28 6.70 -18.54
CA PRO A 77 -23.11 5.37 -17.98
C PRO A 77 -21.92 4.68 -18.66
N PRO A 78 -21.11 3.93 -17.91
CA PRO A 78 -19.96 3.24 -18.48
C PRO A 78 -20.40 2.34 -19.64
N LYS A 79 -19.73 2.46 -20.79
CA LYS A 79 -19.97 1.64 -21.99
C LYS A 79 -19.70 0.16 -21.67
N GLY A 80 -20.70 -0.53 -21.14
CA GLY A 80 -20.60 -1.94 -20.76
C GLY A 80 -21.83 -2.52 -20.05
N SER A 81 -22.91 -1.78 -19.87
CA SER A 81 -24.16 -2.26 -19.24
C SER A 81 -25.33 -2.27 -20.21
N SER A 82 -25.18 -2.99 -21.33
CA SER A 82 -26.28 -3.44 -22.16
C SER A 82 -25.94 -4.85 -22.65
N GLU A 83 -26.30 -5.82 -21.83
CA GLU A 83 -26.48 -7.23 -22.22
C GLU A 83 -27.98 -7.50 -22.34
#